data_AF-A0A165HYV1-F1
#
_entry.id   AF-A0A165HYV1-F1
#
_cell.length_a   1.000
_cell.length_b   1.000
_cell.length_c   1.000
_cell.angle_alpha   90.00
_cell.angle_beta   90.00
_cell.angle_gamma   90.00
#
_symmetry.space_group_name_H-M   'P 1'
#
loop_
_entity.id
_entity.type
_entity.pdbx_description
1 polymer ?
#
loop_
_entity_poly.entity_id
_entity_poly.type
_entity_poly.pdbx_seq_one_letter_code
_entity_poly.pdbx_strand_id
1 'polypeptide(L)'
;MSPAKAKAGKSSSSKKGPKEKVFHPESRKAGQLERKLLRKHKLEKAGVAKSHKALEQVDRNVFFLHALPEEALALTLSEVHDILRDVWLTRFDPLIEAEQAARRKGRPRSTKEDKLLEQKRKETEEYRTGIEIPDLTHEATVALFRRWNADDPGYLPLLRWIRVSSERPEQLVVSKVGTEKALLNAAAHAGLSMVLEEQAEDPDLGLSRVSELVLGPQAVPSHIIEERLATDLDNLL
;
A
#
# COMPACT_ATOMS: atom_id res chain seq x y z
N MET A 1 8.63 -46.91 82.93
CA MET A 1 8.50 -45.51 82.49
C MET A 1 9.54 -45.24 81.41
N SER A 2 9.19 -44.34 80.46
CA SER A 2 9.95 -43.86 79.27
C SER A 2 9.87 -44.70 77.98
N PRO A 3 9.79 -44.06 76.79
CA PRO A 3 8.88 -42.97 76.43
C PRO A 3 8.18 -43.18 75.05
N ALA A 4 7.19 -42.31 74.79
CA ALA A 4 6.23 -42.35 73.68
C ALA A 4 6.81 -42.02 72.29
N LYS A 5 6.22 -42.64 71.26
CA LYS A 5 6.44 -42.34 69.83
C LYS A 5 5.89 -40.96 69.47
N ALA A 6 6.77 -40.05 69.02
CA ALA A 6 6.37 -38.84 68.31
C ALA A 6 5.98 -39.19 66.86
N LYS A 7 4.71 -38.99 66.49
CA LYS A 7 4.25 -39.11 65.09
C LYS A 7 4.41 -37.74 64.44
N ALA A 8 5.40 -37.66 63.55
CA ALA A 8 5.76 -36.45 62.81
C ALA A 8 4.56 -35.86 62.04
N GLY A 9 4.44 -34.54 62.11
CA GLY A 9 3.40 -33.74 61.47
C GLY A 9 3.42 -33.88 59.95
N LYS A 10 2.23 -33.88 59.37
CA LYS A 10 1.98 -33.84 57.93
C LYS A 10 2.53 -32.53 57.37
N SER A 11 3.63 -32.60 56.62
CA SER A 11 4.16 -31.45 55.90
C SER A 11 3.17 -31.02 54.82
N SER A 12 2.75 -29.76 54.88
CA SER A 12 1.96 -29.12 53.85
C SER A 12 2.82 -29.01 52.58
N SER A 13 2.55 -29.86 51.60
CA SER A 13 3.13 -29.71 50.26
C SER A 13 2.75 -28.35 49.70
N SER A 14 3.74 -27.49 49.50
CA SER A 14 3.59 -26.23 48.78
C SER A 14 2.89 -26.49 47.44
N LYS A 15 1.79 -25.75 47.18
CA LYS A 15 1.14 -25.71 45.88
C LYS A 15 2.14 -25.15 44.86
N LYS A 16 2.93 -26.04 44.23
CA LYS A 16 3.62 -25.73 42.99
C LYS A 16 2.55 -25.29 41.99
N GLY A 17 2.73 -24.12 41.38
CA GLY A 17 1.92 -23.66 40.25
C GLY A 17 1.80 -24.75 39.18
N PRO A 18 0.81 -24.66 38.29
CA PRO A 18 0.50 -25.72 37.34
C PRO A 18 1.78 -26.16 36.61
N LYS A 19 2.18 -27.42 36.83
CA LYS A 19 3.36 -28.01 36.17
C LYS A 19 3.11 -27.92 34.67
N GLU A 20 3.96 -27.17 33.98
CA GLU A 20 3.92 -27.10 32.53
C GLU A 20 4.08 -28.52 32.01
N LYS A 21 3.09 -28.98 31.23
CA LYS A 21 3.09 -30.34 30.71
C LYS A 21 4.23 -30.44 29.70
N VAL A 22 5.34 -31.06 30.11
CA VAL A 22 6.47 -31.33 29.23
C VAL A 22 6.01 -32.38 28.21
N PHE A 23 5.92 -31.97 26.94
CA PHE A 23 5.62 -32.87 25.84
C PHE A 23 6.93 -33.33 25.20
N HIS A 24 6.97 -34.57 24.71
CA HIS A 24 8.08 -35.01 23.84
C HIS A 24 8.10 -34.14 22.58
N PRO A 25 9.27 -33.74 22.06
CA PRO A 25 9.37 -32.87 20.86
C PRO A 25 8.64 -33.43 19.64
N GLU A 26 8.70 -34.75 19.42
CA GLU A 26 7.99 -35.45 18.34
C GLU A 26 6.50 -35.73 18.64
N SER A 27 5.96 -35.25 19.76
CA SER A 27 4.55 -35.47 20.09
C SER A 27 3.62 -34.67 19.16
N ARG A 28 2.45 -35.24 18.84
CA ARG A 28 1.37 -34.53 18.11
C ARG A 28 1.08 -33.16 18.70
N LYS A 29 1.12 -33.03 20.04
CA LYS A 29 0.86 -31.76 20.73
C LYS A 29 2.02 -30.76 20.57
N ALA A 30 3.26 -31.23 20.57
CA ALA A 30 4.43 -30.39 20.29
C ALA A 30 4.37 -29.85 18.85
N GLY A 31 4.10 -30.69 17.85
CA GLY A 31 3.92 -30.24 16.46
C GLY A 31 2.73 -29.28 16.27
N GLN A 32 1.64 -29.43 17.05
CA GLN A 32 0.55 -28.45 17.06
C GLN A 32 0.99 -27.08 17.60
N LEU A 33 1.80 -27.06 18.66
CA LEU A 33 2.34 -25.83 19.23
C LEU A 33 3.32 -25.16 18.27
N GLU A 34 4.22 -25.93 17.67
CA GLU A 34 5.17 -25.43 16.66
C GLU A 34 4.43 -24.75 15.49
N ARG A 35 3.40 -25.39 14.92
CA ARG A 35 2.60 -24.77 13.84
C ARG A 35 1.95 -23.46 14.27
N LYS A 36 1.45 -23.38 15.50
CA LYS A 36 0.87 -22.14 16.05
C LYS A 36 1.94 -21.05 16.20
N LEU A 37 3.11 -21.39 16.72
CA LEU A 37 4.24 -20.47 16.85
C LEU A 37 4.73 -19.96 15.49
N LEU A 38 4.93 -20.87 14.53
CA LEU A 38 5.32 -20.51 13.16
C LEU A 38 4.29 -19.60 12.49
N ARG A 39 3.00 -19.88 12.66
CA ARG A 39 1.93 -19.00 12.14
C ARG A 39 1.98 -17.62 12.80
N LYS A 40 2.12 -17.57 14.12
CA LYS A 40 2.23 -16.31 14.87
C LYS A 40 3.43 -15.49 14.38
N HIS A 41 4.61 -16.11 14.28
CA HIS A 41 5.83 -15.46 13.79
C HIS A 41 5.67 -14.94 12.34
N LYS A 42 5.02 -15.70 11.45
CA LYS A 42 4.72 -15.25 10.08
C LYS A 42 3.80 -14.03 10.07
N LEU A 43 2.75 -14.02 10.89
CA LEU A 43 1.82 -12.89 10.99
C LEU A 43 2.50 -11.64 11.57
N GLU A 44 3.33 -11.80 12.60
CA GLU A 44 4.11 -10.72 13.19
C GLU A 44 5.08 -10.12 12.16
N LYS A 45 5.82 -10.97 11.45
CA LYS A 45 6.74 -10.52 10.38
C LYS A 45 5.99 -9.77 9.27
N ALA A 46 4.82 -10.24 8.86
CA ALA A 46 3.99 -9.55 7.88
C ALA A 46 3.47 -8.20 8.40
N GLY A 47 3.08 -8.13 9.68
CA GLY A 47 2.67 -6.90 10.34
C GLY A 47 3.78 -5.85 10.39
N VAL A 48 4.99 -6.26 10.78
CA VAL A 48 6.17 -5.37 10.77
C VAL A 48 6.48 -4.87 9.36
N ALA A 49 6.47 -5.75 8.36
CA ALA A 49 6.71 -5.35 6.98
C ALA A 49 5.66 -4.36 6.44
N LYS A 50 4.38 -4.56 6.80
CA LYS A 50 3.29 -3.63 6.46
C LYS A 50 3.48 -2.28 7.13
N SER A 51 3.85 -2.26 8.41
CA SER A 51 4.12 -1.03 9.16
C SER A 51 5.30 -0.27 8.58
N HIS A 52 6.37 -0.95 8.18
CA HIS A 52 7.53 -0.34 7.55
C HIS A 52 7.16 0.33 6.21
N LYS A 53 6.38 -0.36 5.37
CA LYS A 53 5.88 0.21 4.11
C LYS A 53 4.98 1.42 4.33
N ALA A 54 4.13 1.39 5.36
CA ALA A 54 3.28 2.52 5.69
C ALA A 54 4.12 3.74 6.13
N LEU A 55 5.17 3.52 6.92
CA LEU A 55 6.10 4.58 7.31
C LEU A 55 6.86 5.14 6.12
N GLU A 56 7.42 4.30 5.24
CA GLU A 56 8.07 4.74 3.99
C GLU A 56 7.14 5.59 3.13
N GLN A 57 5.86 5.22 3.07
CA GLN A 57 4.86 5.97 2.34
C GLN A 57 4.58 7.34 2.98
N VAL A 58 4.46 7.40 4.31
CA VAL A 58 4.29 8.67 5.03
C VAL A 58 5.51 9.56 4.83
N ASP A 59 6.73 9.05 5.03
CA ASP A 59 7.98 9.80 4.87
C ASP A 59 8.12 10.40 3.45
N ARG A 60 7.79 9.60 2.42
CA ARG A 60 7.75 10.06 1.02
C ARG A 60 6.78 11.22 0.84
N ASN A 61 5.56 11.08 1.35
CA ASN A 61 4.54 12.13 1.19
C ASN A 61 4.88 13.39 2.00
N VAL A 62 5.44 13.25 3.20
CA VAL A 62 5.91 14.38 4.00
C VAL A 62 6.99 15.16 3.23
N PHE A 63 7.92 14.46 2.57
CA PHE A 63 8.88 15.12 1.69
C PHE A 63 8.20 15.94 0.58
N PHE A 64 7.26 15.34 -0.17
CA PHE A 64 6.59 16.07 -1.25
C PHE A 64 5.74 17.23 -0.75
N LEU A 65 5.12 17.10 0.42
CA LEU A 65 4.39 18.18 1.06
C LEU A 65 5.32 19.37 1.39
N HIS A 66 6.53 19.10 1.89
CA HIS A 66 7.52 20.15 2.16
C HIS A 66 8.22 20.70 0.91
N ALA A 67 8.27 19.92 -0.17
CA ALA A 67 8.82 20.37 -1.46
C ALA A 67 7.84 21.27 -2.24
N LEU A 68 6.56 21.30 -1.88
CA LEU A 68 5.57 22.17 -2.51
C LEU A 68 5.80 23.63 -2.10
N PRO A 69 5.90 24.57 -3.07
CA PRO A 69 5.90 26.00 -2.78
C PRO A 69 4.60 26.43 -2.11
N GLU A 70 4.68 27.27 -1.08
CA GLU A 70 3.51 27.70 -0.28
C GLU A 70 2.45 28.44 -1.11
N GLU A 71 2.82 29.12 -2.19
CA GLU A 71 1.89 29.87 -3.05
C GLU A 71 1.39 29.06 -4.26
N ALA A 72 1.97 27.90 -4.55
CA ALA A 72 1.63 27.13 -5.76
C ALA A 72 0.33 26.33 -5.59
N LEU A 73 -0.69 26.64 -6.41
CA LEU A 73 -1.95 25.90 -6.44
C LEU A 73 -1.79 24.49 -7.03
N ALA A 74 -0.95 24.37 -8.05
CA ALA A 74 -0.51 23.12 -8.65
C ALA A 74 0.87 23.32 -9.28
N LEU A 75 1.59 22.23 -9.47
CA LEU A 75 2.85 22.20 -10.21
C LEU A 75 2.60 21.76 -11.66
N THR A 76 3.45 22.25 -12.56
CA THR A 76 3.58 21.64 -13.87
C THR A 76 4.25 20.27 -13.77
N LEU A 77 4.01 19.41 -14.76
CA LEU A 77 4.67 18.09 -14.80
C LEU A 77 6.21 18.20 -14.86
N SER A 78 6.73 19.26 -15.50
CA SER A 78 8.17 19.54 -15.52
C SER A 78 8.71 19.81 -14.11
N GLU A 79 8.05 20.68 -13.34
CA GLU A 79 8.46 21.01 -11.97
C GLU A 79 8.41 19.78 -11.05
N VAL A 80 7.40 18.91 -11.22
CA VAL A 80 7.35 17.63 -10.50
C VAL A 80 8.58 16.77 -10.80
N HIS A 81 9.00 16.72 -12.06
CA HIS A 81 10.20 16.01 -12.46
C HIS A 81 11.49 16.66 -11.94
N ASP A 82 11.55 17.99 -11.87
CA ASP A 82 12.68 18.72 -11.29
C ASP A 82 12.82 18.40 -9.79
N ILE A 83 11.71 18.42 -9.03
CA ILE A 83 11.71 18.01 -7.62
C ILE A 83 12.18 16.56 -7.47
N LEU A 84 11.70 15.66 -8.32
CA LEU A 84 12.10 14.25 -8.28
C LEU A 84 13.59 14.06 -8.55
N ARG A 85 14.11 14.66 -9.63
CA ARG A 85 15.52 14.48 -10.04
C ARG A 85 16.48 15.21 -9.12
N ASP A 86 16.20 16.47 -8.81
CA ASP A 86 17.19 17.38 -8.25
C ASP A 86 17.12 17.47 -6.72
N VAL A 87 15.99 17.07 -6.12
CA VAL A 87 15.78 17.12 -4.66
C VAL A 87 15.56 15.73 -4.08
N TRP A 88 14.61 14.96 -4.61
CA TRP A 88 14.28 13.64 -4.04
C TRP A 88 15.44 12.66 -4.22
N LEU A 89 15.94 12.44 -5.43
CA LEU A 89 16.97 11.43 -5.71
C LEU A 89 18.37 11.80 -5.20
N THR A 90 18.65 13.09 -5.00
CA THR A 90 19.95 13.61 -4.54
C THR A 90 20.06 13.73 -3.03
N ARG A 91 18.96 13.60 -2.27
CA ARG A 91 18.94 13.82 -0.81
C ARG A 91 19.93 12.98 -0.01
N PHE A 92 20.32 11.81 -0.54
CA PHE A 92 21.28 10.91 0.10
C PHE A 92 22.73 11.21 -0.27
N ASP A 93 23.00 12.01 -1.30
CA ASP A 93 24.34 12.30 -1.79
C ASP A 93 25.24 12.92 -0.72
N PRO A 94 24.83 13.96 0.03
CA PRO A 94 25.67 14.49 1.10
C PRO A 94 25.94 13.46 2.21
N LEU A 95 25.01 12.54 2.47
CA LEU A 95 25.18 11.49 3.48
C LEU A 95 26.15 10.40 2.99
N ILE A 96 26.10 10.06 1.71
CA ILE A 96 27.02 9.11 1.07
C ILE A 96 28.43 9.70 1.04
N GLU A 97 28.56 10.96 0.63
CA GLU A 97 29.85 11.68 0.58
C GLU A 97 30.49 11.79 1.96
N ALA A 98 29.70 12.13 3.00
CA ALA A 98 30.19 12.17 4.37
C ALA A 98 30.71 10.81 4.86
N GLU A 99 30.01 9.72 4.52
CA GLU A 99 30.42 8.36 4.88
C GLU A 99 31.69 7.93 4.12
N GLN A 100 31.81 8.32 2.85
CA GLN A 100 33.00 8.08 2.03
C GLN A 100 34.22 8.88 2.51
N ALA A 101 34.02 10.14 2.91
CA ALA A 101 35.07 11.01 3.44
C ALA A 101 35.58 10.53 4.81
N ALA A 102 34.70 9.99 5.65
CA ALA A 102 35.07 9.39 6.93
C ALA A 102 35.88 8.08 6.77
N ARG A 103 35.83 7.46 5.59
CA ARG A 103 36.47 6.17 5.31
C ARG A 103 37.95 6.36 4.96
N ARG A 104 38.82 5.62 5.65
CA ARG A 104 40.25 5.51 5.27
C ARG A 104 40.40 4.80 3.93
N LYS A 105 41.35 5.25 3.11
CA LYS A 105 41.70 4.63 1.83
C LYS A 105 41.95 3.13 2.02
N GLY A 106 41.25 2.29 1.23
CA GLY A 106 41.38 0.84 1.26
C GLY A 106 40.46 0.07 2.22
N ARG A 107 39.73 0.75 3.13
CA ARG A 107 38.69 0.10 3.95
C ARG A 107 37.46 -0.20 3.08
N PRO A 108 36.82 -1.38 3.18
CA PRO A 108 35.56 -1.64 2.48
C PRO A 108 34.44 -0.69 2.95
N ARG A 109 33.37 -0.62 2.16
CA ARG A 109 32.21 0.24 2.43
C ARG A 109 31.55 -0.14 3.74
N SER A 110 30.99 0.83 4.45
CA SER A 110 30.26 0.55 5.68
C SER A 110 28.86 0.02 5.36
N THR A 111 28.25 -0.72 6.28
CA THR A 111 26.86 -1.17 6.12
C THR A 111 25.88 0.01 5.95
N LYS A 112 26.22 1.17 6.50
CA LYS A 112 25.43 2.40 6.34
C LYS A 112 25.57 2.96 4.91
N GLU A 113 26.79 3.00 4.38
CA GLU A 113 27.06 3.39 2.99
C GLU A 113 26.33 2.49 2.00
N ASP A 114 26.37 1.18 2.20
CA ASP A 114 25.69 0.22 1.33
C ASP A 114 24.16 0.37 1.39
N LYS A 115 23.59 0.62 2.58
CA LYS A 115 22.14 0.89 2.72
C LYS A 115 21.73 2.18 1.98
N LEU A 116 22.51 3.24 2.08
CA LEU A 116 22.24 4.51 1.40
C LEU A 116 22.29 4.35 -0.13
N LEU A 117 23.30 3.66 -0.66
CA LEU A 117 23.33 3.38 -2.10
C LEU A 117 22.19 2.50 -2.55
N GLU A 118 21.87 1.45 -1.78
CA GLU A 118 20.79 0.56 -2.15
C GLU A 118 19.45 1.30 -2.21
N GLN A 119 19.23 2.23 -1.27
CA GLN A 119 18.05 3.10 -1.28
C GLN A 119 18.04 4.01 -2.51
N LYS A 120 19.15 4.72 -2.79
CA LYS A 120 19.26 5.59 -3.96
C LYS A 120 19.03 4.82 -5.26
N ARG A 121 19.62 3.62 -5.39
CA ARG A 121 19.47 2.73 -6.54
C ARG A 121 18.02 2.32 -6.75
N LYS A 122 17.34 1.87 -5.68
CA LYS A 122 15.93 1.47 -5.72
C LYS A 122 15.04 2.62 -6.18
N GLU A 123 15.23 3.80 -5.62
CA GLU A 123 14.39 4.96 -5.93
C GLU A 123 14.65 5.52 -7.33
N THR A 124 15.89 5.47 -7.81
CA THR A 124 16.24 5.84 -9.18
C THR A 124 15.58 4.88 -10.17
N GLU A 125 15.60 3.58 -9.87
CA GLU A 125 14.94 2.57 -10.71
C GLU A 125 13.40 2.68 -10.64
N GLU A 126 12.85 3.01 -9.48
CA GLU A 126 11.43 3.29 -9.31
C GLU A 126 11.02 4.51 -10.15
N TYR A 127 11.78 5.60 -10.10
CA TYR A 127 11.55 6.78 -10.94
C TYR A 127 11.73 6.49 -12.43
N ARG A 128 12.71 5.66 -12.82
CA ARG A 128 12.88 5.25 -14.21
C ARG A 128 11.64 4.52 -14.73
N THR A 129 11.14 3.54 -13.98
CA THR A 129 10.00 2.68 -14.40
C THR A 129 8.62 3.26 -14.09
N GLY A 130 8.54 4.31 -13.28
CA GLY A 130 7.31 4.97 -12.88
C GLY A 130 7.14 4.97 -11.37
N ILE A 131 7.44 6.09 -10.74
CA ILE A 131 7.21 6.29 -9.31
C ILE A 131 5.77 6.74 -9.08
N GLU A 132 5.11 6.16 -8.08
CA GLU A 132 3.77 6.57 -7.66
C GLU A 132 3.89 7.66 -6.58
N ILE A 133 3.24 8.81 -6.83
CA ILE A 133 3.21 9.99 -5.96
C ILE A 133 1.80 10.61 -5.96
N PRO A 134 1.45 11.45 -4.96
CA PRO A 134 0.24 12.27 -5.04
C PRO A 134 0.27 13.16 -6.28
N ASP A 135 -0.90 13.41 -6.87
CA ASP A 135 -1.02 14.27 -8.04
C ASP A 135 -0.78 15.74 -7.67
N LEU A 136 0.47 16.19 -7.78
CA LEU A 136 0.86 17.58 -7.52
C LEU A 136 0.49 18.52 -8.68
N THR A 137 0.01 17.98 -9.81
CA THR A 137 -0.43 18.76 -10.98
C THR A 137 -1.91 19.12 -10.94
N HIS A 138 -2.65 18.52 -10.00
CA HIS A 138 -4.08 18.72 -9.84
C HIS A 138 -4.38 19.59 -8.62
N GLU A 139 -4.95 20.77 -8.85
CA GLU A 139 -5.15 21.80 -7.82
C GLU A 139 -5.96 21.31 -6.61
N ALA A 140 -7.06 20.58 -6.85
CA ALA A 140 -7.87 20.04 -5.76
C ALA A 140 -7.13 18.99 -4.92
N THR A 141 -6.22 18.25 -5.55
CA THR A 141 -5.36 17.29 -4.85
C THR A 141 -4.35 18.01 -3.99
N VAL A 142 -3.71 19.07 -4.48
CA VAL A 142 -2.78 19.90 -3.71
C VAL A 142 -3.50 20.59 -2.55
N ALA A 143 -4.69 21.15 -2.78
CA ALA A 143 -5.52 21.77 -1.74
C ALA A 143 -5.92 20.78 -0.63
N LEU A 144 -6.20 19.52 -1.00
CA LEU A 144 -6.46 18.45 -0.05
C LEU A 144 -5.16 18.06 0.67
N PHE A 145 -4.08 17.83 -0.08
CA PHE A 145 -2.79 17.38 0.44
C PHE A 145 -2.17 18.36 1.45
N ARG A 146 -2.35 19.67 1.28
CA ARG A 146 -1.90 20.69 2.23
C ARG A 146 -2.56 20.63 3.60
N ARG A 147 -3.75 20.03 3.71
CA ARG A 147 -4.45 19.84 4.98
C ARG A 147 -4.08 18.52 5.66
N TRP A 148 -3.37 17.65 4.96
CA TRP A 148 -2.94 16.40 5.51
C TRP A 148 -1.94 16.65 6.64
N ASN A 149 -2.25 16.10 7.81
CA ASN A 149 -1.27 15.98 8.89
C ASN A 149 -0.67 14.57 8.83
N ALA A 150 0.66 14.45 8.93
CA ALA A 150 1.41 13.20 8.78
C ALA A 150 0.93 12.07 9.71
N ASP A 151 0.26 12.42 10.81
CA ASP A 151 -0.28 11.51 11.81
C ASP A 151 -1.59 10.81 11.41
N ASP A 152 -2.23 11.19 10.30
CA ASP A 152 -3.47 10.58 9.80
C ASP A 152 -3.23 9.74 8.52
N PRO A 153 -3.04 8.41 8.64
CA PRO A 153 -2.89 7.53 7.49
C PRO A 153 -4.17 7.40 6.66
N GLY A 154 -5.33 7.74 7.21
CA GLY A 154 -6.63 7.64 6.53
C GLY A 154 -6.81 8.68 5.43
N TYR A 155 -5.94 9.69 5.40
CA TYR A 155 -5.99 10.79 4.45
C TYR A 155 -5.37 10.45 3.09
N LEU A 156 -4.30 9.65 3.07
CA LEU A 156 -3.56 9.31 1.86
C LEU A 156 -4.41 8.58 0.79
N PRO A 157 -5.33 7.66 1.15
CA PRO A 157 -6.25 7.06 0.18
C PRO A 157 -7.24 8.05 -0.46
N LEU A 158 -7.48 9.22 0.14
CA LEU A 158 -8.41 10.23 -0.39
C LEU A 158 -7.80 11.02 -1.55
N LEU A 159 -6.47 11.12 -1.59
CA LEU A 159 -5.73 11.83 -2.62
C LEU A 159 -5.87 11.14 -3.98
N ARG A 160 -5.76 11.94 -5.04
CA ARG A 160 -5.51 11.44 -6.39
C ARG A 160 -4.02 11.11 -6.51
N TRP A 161 -3.69 10.00 -7.15
CA TRP A 161 -2.33 9.49 -7.33
C TRP A 161 -1.99 9.37 -8.79
N ILE A 162 -0.74 9.68 -9.11
CA ILE A 162 -0.18 9.59 -10.46
C ILE A 162 1.09 8.76 -10.45
N ARG A 163 1.37 8.15 -11.59
CA ARG A 163 2.63 7.48 -11.90
C ARG A 163 3.39 8.31 -12.94
N VAL A 164 4.59 8.73 -12.58
CA VAL A 164 5.47 9.55 -13.41
C VAL A 164 6.81 8.84 -13.62
N SER A 165 7.37 8.91 -14.82
CA SER A 165 8.58 8.16 -15.20
C SER A 165 9.61 9.08 -15.84
N SER A 166 10.90 8.80 -15.62
CA SER A 166 11.98 9.52 -16.32
C SER A 166 12.08 9.15 -17.80
N GLU A 167 11.58 7.98 -18.21
CA GLU A 167 11.64 7.51 -19.60
C GLU A 167 10.61 8.19 -20.49
N ARG A 168 9.50 8.62 -19.89
CA ARG A 168 8.37 9.27 -20.55
C ARG A 168 7.92 10.47 -19.73
N PRO A 169 8.76 11.53 -19.65
CA PRO A 169 8.50 12.69 -18.81
C PRO A 169 7.26 13.49 -19.22
N GLU A 170 6.80 13.33 -20.45
CA GLU A 170 5.56 13.93 -20.95
C GLU A 170 4.29 13.15 -20.58
N GLN A 171 4.43 11.92 -20.06
CA GLN A 171 3.30 11.06 -19.75
C GLN A 171 3.00 11.03 -18.26
N LEU A 172 1.76 11.39 -17.93
CA LEU A 172 1.19 11.25 -16.60
C LEU A 172 0.08 10.20 -16.65
N VAL A 173 0.21 9.15 -15.83
CA VAL A 173 -0.80 8.09 -15.71
C VAL A 173 -1.45 8.18 -14.33
N VAL A 174 -2.75 8.44 -14.28
CA VAL A 174 -3.51 8.41 -13.01
C VAL A 174 -3.61 6.97 -12.52
N SER A 175 -3.01 6.67 -11.37
CA SER A 175 -3.04 5.33 -10.79
C SER A 175 -4.22 5.14 -9.84
N LYS A 176 -4.62 6.19 -9.13
CA LYS A 176 -5.81 6.21 -8.26
C LYS A 176 -6.51 7.56 -8.41
N VAL A 177 -7.80 7.54 -8.67
CA VAL A 177 -8.60 8.76 -8.85
C VAL A 177 -8.80 9.55 -7.54
N GLY A 178 -8.67 8.89 -6.39
CA GLY A 178 -8.95 9.49 -5.09
C GLY A 178 -10.44 9.53 -4.77
N THR A 179 -10.81 10.24 -3.71
CA THR A 179 -12.22 10.43 -3.33
C THR A 179 -12.71 11.77 -3.84
N GLU A 180 -13.56 11.75 -4.87
CA GLU A 180 -14.11 12.94 -5.53
C GLU A 180 -14.67 13.95 -4.53
N LYS A 181 -15.58 13.52 -3.64
CA LYS A 181 -16.16 14.41 -2.60
C LYS A 181 -15.11 15.11 -1.73
N ALA A 182 -14.02 14.42 -1.38
CA ALA A 182 -12.96 15.02 -0.57
C ALA A 182 -12.19 16.08 -1.35
N LEU A 183 -11.91 15.81 -2.63
CA LEU A 183 -11.24 16.73 -3.55
C LEU A 183 -12.09 17.99 -3.77
N LEU A 184 -13.38 17.84 -4.09
CA LEU A 184 -14.29 18.98 -4.30
C LEU A 184 -14.41 19.83 -3.04
N ASN A 185 -14.57 19.21 -1.87
CA ASN A 185 -14.64 19.94 -0.61
C ASN A 185 -13.36 20.75 -0.36
N ALA A 186 -12.19 20.13 -0.59
CA ALA A 186 -10.91 20.82 -0.41
C ALA A 186 -10.73 21.98 -1.40
N ALA A 187 -11.10 21.80 -2.67
CA ALA A 187 -11.09 22.83 -3.69
C ALA A 187 -12.01 24.00 -3.31
N ALA A 188 -13.25 23.72 -2.92
CA ALA A 188 -14.22 24.73 -2.50
C ALA A 188 -13.71 25.55 -1.32
N HIS A 189 -13.11 24.89 -0.31
CA HIS A 189 -12.51 25.58 0.82
C HIS A 189 -11.25 26.39 0.46
N ALA A 190 -10.54 26.04 -0.62
CA ALA A 190 -9.41 26.81 -1.13
C ALA A 190 -9.86 27.98 -2.05
N GLY A 191 -11.17 28.17 -2.23
CA GLY A 191 -11.70 29.19 -3.14
C GLY A 191 -11.54 28.83 -4.62
N LEU A 192 -11.21 27.58 -4.94
CA LEU A 192 -11.09 27.09 -6.31
C LEU A 192 -12.46 26.69 -6.82
N SER A 193 -12.92 27.39 -7.86
CA SER A 193 -14.09 27.02 -8.64
C SER A 193 -13.70 25.87 -9.58
N MET A 194 -13.87 24.62 -9.15
CA MET A 194 -13.81 23.51 -10.08
C MET A 194 -15.04 23.55 -10.98
N VAL A 195 -14.84 23.84 -12.26
CA VAL A 195 -15.85 23.55 -13.29
C VAL A 195 -15.97 22.03 -13.33
N LEU A 196 -17.18 21.54 -13.07
CA LEU A 196 -17.56 20.17 -13.37
C LEU A 196 -17.42 20.01 -14.89
N GLU A 197 -16.29 19.49 -15.36
CA GLU A 197 -16.32 18.71 -16.59
C GLU A 197 -17.08 17.43 -16.25
N GLU A 198 -18.42 17.55 -16.28
CA GLU A 198 -19.27 16.43 -16.59
C GLU A 198 -18.69 15.80 -17.86
N GLN A 199 -18.03 14.66 -17.70
CA GLN A 199 -17.99 13.67 -18.76
C GLN A 199 -19.43 13.16 -18.89
N ALA A 200 -20.29 14.00 -19.47
CA ALA A 200 -21.58 13.60 -19.97
C ALA A 200 -21.29 12.66 -21.14
N GLU A 201 -21.36 11.35 -20.89
CA GLU A 201 -21.68 10.44 -21.97
C GLU A 201 -23.07 10.82 -22.47
N ASP A 202 -23.11 11.46 -23.64
CA ASP A 202 -24.34 11.81 -24.35
C ASP A 202 -25.27 10.58 -24.40
N PRO A 203 -26.46 10.63 -23.77
CA PRO A 203 -27.51 9.69 -24.07
C PRO A 203 -28.27 10.25 -25.28
N ASP A 204 -28.40 9.46 -26.33
CA ASP A 204 -29.24 9.69 -27.51
C ASP A 204 -28.57 10.35 -28.74
N LEU A 205 -27.88 9.49 -29.51
CA LEU A 205 -27.99 9.53 -30.97
C LEU A 205 -28.40 8.16 -31.50
N GLY A 206 -29.69 7.86 -31.37
CA GLY A 206 -30.36 6.91 -32.24
C GLY A 206 -30.52 7.46 -33.66
N LEU A 207 -30.35 6.56 -34.64
CA LEU A 207 -30.60 6.69 -36.10
C LEU A 207 -29.42 7.28 -36.91
N SER A 208 -28.84 6.63 -37.93
CA SER A 208 -29.23 5.44 -38.70
C SER A 208 -28.00 4.85 -39.40
N ARG A 209 -27.75 3.55 -39.22
CA ARG A 209 -26.83 2.77 -40.06
C ARG A 209 -27.67 2.09 -41.14
N VAL A 210 -27.69 2.64 -42.34
CA VAL A 210 -28.10 1.90 -43.53
C VAL A 210 -26.94 0.98 -43.92
N SER A 211 -27.12 -0.31 -43.69
CA SER A 211 -26.34 -1.36 -44.34
C SER A 211 -27.30 -2.50 -44.65
N GLU A 212 -27.74 -2.48 -45.90
CA GLU A 212 -28.46 -3.50 -46.61
C GLU A 212 -27.71 -4.84 -46.53
N LEU A 213 -28.31 -5.85 -45.89
CA LEU A 213 -27.95 -7.24 -46.13
C LEU A 213 -29.20 -8.10 -46.05
N VAL A 214 -29.67 -8.47 -47.24
CA VAL A 214 -30.73 -9.44 -47.50
C VAL A 214 -30.24 -10.84 -47.07
N LEU A 215 -31.00 -11.53 -46.21
CA LEU A 215 -31.12 -13.00 -46.21
C LEU A 215 -32.35 -13.41 -45.39
N GLY A 216 -33.19 -14.25 -46.00
CA GLY A 216 -34.56 -14.55 -45.61
C GLY A 216 -34.76 -15.41 -44.34
N PRO A 217 -36.02 -15.82 -44.09
CA PRO A 217 -36.44 -16.34 -42.78
C PRO A 217 -35.99 -17.79 -42.59
N GLN A 218 -35.31 -18.09 -41.48
CA GLN A 218 -35.11 -19.46 -41.03
C GLN A 218 -35.75 -19.66 -39.65
N ALA A 219 -36.59 -20.68 -39.56
CA ALA A 219 -37.37 -21.06 -38.40
C ALA A 219 -36.51 -21.61 -37.26
N VAL A 220 -36.90 -21.30 -36.03
CA VAL A 220 -36.25 -21.75 -34.78
C VAL A 220 -36.85 -23.10 -34.36
N PRO A 221 -36.05 -24.18 -34.21
CA PRO A 221 -36.56 -25.43 -33.66
C PRO A 221 -36.70 -25.38 -32.13
N SER A 222 -37.89 -25.76 -31.67
CA SER A 222 -38.44 -25.68 -30.31
C SER A 222 -37.93 -26.75 -29.33
N HIS A 223 -36.61 -26.98 -29.24
CA HIS A 223 -36.05 -28.04 -28.38
C HIS A 223 -34.93 -27.61 -27.41
N ILE A 224 -34.68 -26.31 -27.25
CA ILE A 224 -33.66 -25.80 -26.31
C ILE A 224 -34.30 -25.01 -25.15
N ILE A 225 -35.51 -25.42 -24.73
CA ILE A 225 -36.20 -24.90 -23.54
C ILE A 225 -36.64 -26.06 -22.62
N GLU A 226 -35.83 -27.11 -22.50
CA GLU A 226 -36.05 -28.13 -21.45
C GLU A 226 -34.77 -28.59 -20.74
N GLU A 227 -33.57 -28.20 -21.20
CA GLU A 227 -32.31 -28.64 -20.56
C GLU A 227 -31.82 -27.74 -19.42
N ARG A 228 -32.51 -26.63 -19.14
CA ARG A 228 -32.10 -25.66 -18.11
C ARG A 228 -32.87 -25.75 -16.79
N LEU A 229 -33.82 -26.70 -16.68
CA LEU A 229 -34.55 -26.96 -15.44
C LEU A 229 -34.07 -28.22 -14.70
N ALA A 230 -33.19 -29.01 -15.32
CA ALA A 230 -32.70 -30.28 -14.76
C ALA A 230 -31.35 -30.16 -14.00
N THR A 231 -30.66 -29.01 -14.06
CA THR A 231 -29.34 -28.84 -13.42
C THR A 231 -29.40 -28.21 -12.02
N ASP A 232 -30.57 -27.72 -11.58
CA ASP A 232 -30.74 -27.05 -10.28
C ASP A 232 -31.28 -27.97 -9.16
N LEU A 233 -31.50 -29.26 -9.42
CA LEU A 233 -31.99 -30.23 -8.42
C LEU A 233 -30.92 -31.20 -7.88
N ASP A 234 -29.71 -31.21 -8.45
CA ASP A 234 -28.60 -32.08 -7.99
C ASP A 234 -27.64 -31.41 -6.99
N ASN A 235 -27.86 -30.13 -6.63
CA ASN A 235 -27.04 -29.41 -5.66
C ASN A 235 -27.71 -29.26 -4.27
N LEU A 236 -28.77 -30.04 -4.01
CA LEU A 236 -29.46 -30.06 -2.72
C LEU A 236 -29.74 -31.48 -2.21
N LEU A 237 -28.72 -32.36 -2.30
CA LEU A 237 -28.57 -33.59 -1.53
C LEU A 237 -27.12 -33.77 -1.08
#